data_AF-A0A2V8T7S6-F1
#
_entry.id   AF-A0A2V8T7S6-F1
#
_cell.length_a   1.000
_cell.length_b   1.000
_cell.length_c   1.000
_cell.angle_alpha   90.00
_cell.angle_beta   90.00
_cell.angle_gamma   90.00
#
_symmetry.space_group_name_H-M   'P 1'
#
loop_
_entity.id
_entity.type
_entity.pdbx_description
1 polymer ?
#
loop_
_entity_poly.entity_id
_entity_poly.type
_entity_poly.pdbx_seq_one_letter_code
_entity_poly.pdbx_strand_id
1 'polypeptide(L)'
;MEHFAGYGFNRSHSAAYALVAYQTAYLKTHYPVHFLAALLTSEKGNTEKLVRYIAECQREMSIPVLPPDVNVSEMDFTVEGKNIRFGLSAVRNVGESAVESILQARERLGGRFHSLWEFCR
;
A
#
# COMPACT_ATOMS: atom_id res chain seq x y z
N MET A 1 26.07 -28.51 27.20
CA MET A 1 25.99 -28.17 25.76
C MET A 1 24.84 -28.89 25.05
N GLU A 2 24.55 -30.16 25.37
CA GLU A 2 23.48 -30.95 24.73
C GLU A 2 22.12 -30.25 24.63
N HIS A 3 21.63 -29.66 25.73
CA HIS A 3 20.34 -28.99 25.68
C HIS A 3 20.33 -27.74 24.78
N PHE A 4 21.40 -26.91 24.79
CA PHE A 4 21.51 -25.70 23.96
C PHE A 4 21.65 -26.03 22.47
N ALA A 5 22.26 -27.16 22.11
CA ALA A 5 22.38 -27.56 20.71
C ALA A 5 21.01 -27.90 20.07
N GLY A 6 20.00 -28.27 20.87
CA GLY A 6 18.66 -28.57 20.39
C GLY A 6 17.82 -27.34 19.99
N TYR A 7 18.16 -26.14 20.48
CA TYR A 7 17.46 -24.88 20.19
C TYR A 7 18.38 -23.71 19.82
N GLY A 8 19.70 -23.96 19.74
CA GLY A 8 20.69 -22.98 19.35
C GLY A 8 20.49 -22.57 17.90
N PHE A 9 20.38 -21.27 17.66
CA PHE A 9 20.07 -20.73 16.35
C PHE A 9 21.31 -20.12 15.68
N ASN A 10 21.36 -20.18 14.35
CA ASN A 10 22.48 -19.65 13.59
C ASN A 10 22.56 -18.11 13.72
N ARG A 11 23.63 -17.62 14.36
CA ARG A 11 23.81 -16.19 14.67
C ARG A 11 23.90 -15.31 13.41
N SER A 12 24.57 -15.75 12.34
CA SER A 12 24.70 -14.91 11.14
C SER A 12 23.36 -14.72 10.43
N HIS A 13 22.54 -15.78 10.37
CA HIS A 13 21.18 -15.69 9.84
C HIS A 13 20.29 -14.79 10.69
N SER A 14 20.32 -14.95 12.02
CA SER A 14 19.57 -14.07 12.93
C SER A 14 19.97 -12.61 12.80
N ALA A 15 21.27 -12.31 12.73
CA ALA A 15 21.76 -10.94 12.61
C ALA A 15 21.31 -10.27 11.31
N ALA A 16 21.33 -11.01 10.19
CA ALA A 16 20.86 -10.49 8.90
C ALA A 16 19.36 -10.15 8.92
N TYR A 17 18.51 -11.05 9.45
CA TYR A 17 17.07 -10.79 9.57
C TYR A 17 16.75 -9.69 10.58
N ALA A 18 17.49 -9.61 11.69
CA ALA A 18 17.33 -8.55 12.67
C ALA A 18 17.58 -7.16 12.06
N LEU A 19 18.53 -7.04 11.12
CA LEU A 19 18.78 -5.80 10.41
C LEU A 19 17.58 -5.37 9.54
N VAL A 20 16.99 -6.30 8.78
CA VAL A 20 15.80 -6.01 7.95
C VAL A 20 14.59 -5.66 8.83
N ALA A 21 14.40 -6.38 9.94
CA ALA A 21 13.35 -6.08 10.91
C ALA A 21 13.53 -4.68 11.52
N TYR A 22 14.76 -4.31 11.87
CA TYR A 22 15.10 -2.99 12.37
C TYR A 22 14.82 -1.90 11.34
N GLN A 23 15.23 -2.09 10.08
CA GLN A 23 14.96 -1.14 8.99
C GLN A 23 13.46 -0.96 8.74
N THR A 24 12.70 -2.06 8.73
CA THR A 24 11.24 -2.04 8.60
C THR A 24 10.60 -1.26 9.75
N ALA A 25 11.01 -1.54 10.99
CA ALA A 25 10.52 -0.84 12.18
C ALA A 25 10.88 0.65 12.15
N TYR A 26 12.10 0.99 11.72
CA TYR A 26 12.54 2.37 11.56
C TYR A 26 11.64 3.14 10.57
N LEU A 27 11.38 2.57 9.38
CA LEU A 27 10.49 3.19 8.39
C LEU A 27 9.06 3.34 8.91
N LYS A 28 8.50 2.30 9.56
CA LYS A 28 7.16 2.37 10.17
C LYS A 28 7.08 3.43 11.26
N THR A 29 8.16 3.66 12.02
CA THR A 29 8.19 4.62 13.13
C THR A 29 8.34 6.06 12.63
N HIS A 30 9.25 6.31 11.69
CA HIS A 30 9.59 7.68 11.26
C HIS A 30 8.87 8.14 9.99
N TYR A 31 8.42 7.21 9.16
CA TYR A 31 7.69 7.48 7.91
C TYR A 31 6.40 6.64 7.80
N PRO A 32 5.53 6.64 8.84
CA PRO A 32 4.42 5.69 8.96
C PRO A 32 3.47 5.70 7.76
N VAL A 33 3.08 6.88 7.28
CA VAL A 33 2.14 7.02 6.15
C VAL A 33 2.73 6.45 4.86
N HIS A 34 4.00 6.72 4.58
CA HIS A 34 4.69 6.21 3.39
C HIS A 34 4.93 4.70 3.50
N PHE A 35 5.34 4.23 4.67
CA PHE A 35 5.55 2.80 4.94
C PHE A 35 4.25 2.01 4.75
N LEU A 36 3.13 2.48 5.30
CA LEU A 36 1.85 1.82 5.18
C LEU A 36 1.29 1.88 3.75
N ALA A 37 1.47 2.99 3.03
CA ALA A 37 1.11 3.06 1.61
C ALA A 37 1.89 2.01 0.80
N ALA A 38 3.20 1.88 1.02
CA ALA A 38 4.02 0.86 0.38
C ALA A 38 3.60 -0.57 0.76
N LEU A 39 3.26 -0.81 2.04
CA LEU A 39 2.76 -2.10 2.51
C LEU A 39 1.45 -2.50 1.81
N LEU A 40 0.49 -1.57 1.75
CA LEU A 40 -0.80 -1.78 1.07
C LEU A 40 -0.59 -2.10 -0.42
N THR A 41 0.30 -1.36 -1.09
CA THR A 41 0.68 -1.63 -2.48
C THR A 41 1.29 -3.02 -2.66
N SER A 42 2.19 -3.45 -1.77
CA SER A 42 2.82 -4.77 -1.86
C SER A 42 1.84 -5.94 -1.70
N GLU A 43 0.68 -5.68 -1.07
CA GLU A 43 -0.32 -6.70 -0.72
C GLU A 43 -1.66 -6.47 -1.44
N LYS A 44 -1.68 -5.60 -2.47
CA LYS A 44 -2.90 -5.24 -3.24
C LYS A 44 -3.57 -6.44 -3.91
N GLY A 45 -2.81 -7.50 -4.21
CA GLY A 45 -3.32 -8.75 -4.75
C GLY A 45 -3.97 -9.69 -3.72
N ASN A 46 -3.87 -9.40 -2.43
CA ASN A 46 -4.44 -10.21 -1.35
C ASN A 46 -5.48 -9.40 -0.56
N THR A 47 -6.75 -9.54 -0.94
CA THR A 47 -7.87 -8.80 -0.36
C THR A 47 -7.99 -8.99 1.16
N GLU A 48 -7.77 -10.20 1.68
CA GLU A 48 -7.90 -10.49 3.10
C GLU A 48 -6.85 -9.72 3.93
N LYS A 49 -5.59 -9.75 3.47
CA LYS A 49 -4.52 -8.99 4.10
C LYS A 49 -4.74 -7.48 3.96
N LEU A 50 -5.21 -7.04 2.79
CA LEU A 50 -5.47 -5.63 2.53
C LEU A 50 -6.51 -5.06 3.51
N VAL A 51 -7.63 -5.77 3.71
CA VAL A 51 -8.66 -5.39 4.70
C VAL A 51 -8.07 -5.27 6.10
N ARG A 52 -7.22 -6.23 6.50
CA ARG A 52 -6.55 -6.20 7.81
C ARG A 52 -5.63 -4.98 7.95
N TYR A 53 -4.80 -4.69 6.95
CA TYR A 53 -3.88 -3.54 7.00
C TYR A 53 -4.60 -2.20 6.95
N ILE A 54 -5.70 -2.08 6.19
CA ILE A 54 -6.55 -0.87 6.20
C ILE A 54 -7.14 -0.64 7.59
N ALA A 55 -7.63 -1.70 8.24
CA ALA A 55 -8.15 -1.62 9.60
C ALA A 55 -7.07 -1.19 10.60
N GLU A 56 -5.84 -1.70 10.48
CA GLU A 56 -4.70 -1.27 11.31
C GLU A 56 -4.38 0.21 11.09
N CYS A 57 -4.31 0.67 9.84
CA CYS A 57 -4.06 2.07 9.50
C CYS A 57 -5.08 2.99 10.19
N GLN A 58 -6.36 2.66 10.06
CA GLN A 58 -7.45 3.50 10.55
C GLN A 58 -7.62 3.43 12.07
N ARG A 59 -7.57 2.24 12.67
CA ARG A 59 -7.92 2.04 14.09
C ARG A 59 -6.74 2.21 15.03
N GLU A 60 -5.58 1.68 14.66
CA GLU A 60 -4.41 1.63 15.56
C GLU A 60 -3.48 2.82 15.32
N MET A 61 -3.33 3.25 14.06
CA MET A 61 -2.38 4.30 13.68
C MET A 61 -3.02 5.66 13.40
N SER A 62 -4.35 5.75 13.41
CA SER A 62 -5.10 6.99 13.10
C SER A 62 -4.70 7.61 11.75
N ILE A 63 -4.43 6.77 10.75
CA ILE A 63 -4.10 7.15 9.37
C ILE A 63 -5.30 6.77 8.48
N PRO A 64 -6.10 7.75 8.05
CA PRO A 64 -7.21 7.49 7.15
C PRO A 64 -6.74 6.92 5.81
N VAL A 65 -7.37 5.82 5.39
CA VAL A 65 -7.30 5.34 4.01
C VAL A 65 -8.54 5.87 3.29
N LEU A 66 -8.34 6.84 2.43
CA LEU A 66 -9.39 7.50 1.64
C LEU A 66 -9.81 6.58 0.50
N PRO A 67 -11.11 6.55 0.13
CA PRO A 67 -11.61 5.69 -0.95
C PRO A 67 -10.96 6.00 -2.30
N PRO A 68 -11.04 5.09 -3.29
CA PRO A 68 -10.57 5.40 -4.63
C PRO A 68 -11.41 6.53 -5.25
N ASP A 69 -10.74 7.35 -6.04
CA ASP A 69 -11.29 8.48 -6.79
C ASP A 69 -10.58 8.53 -8.15
N VAL A 70 -11.35 8.46 -9.24
CA VAL A 70 -10.80 8.45 -10.61
C VAL A 70 -9.97 9.69 -10.95
N ASN A 71 -10.20 10.82 -10.26
CA ASN A 71 -9.50 12.07 -10.51
C ASN A 71 -8.18 12.22 -9.75
N VAL A 72 -8.00 11.47 -8.65
CA VAL A 72 -6.88 11.68 -7.72
C VAL A 72 -6.10 10.40 -7.43
N SER A 73 -6.75 9.25 -7.49
CA SER A 73 -6.09 7.97 -7.23
C SER A 73 -5.18 7.59 -8.39
N GLU A 74 -4.04 7.01 -8.03
CA GLU A 74 -3.07 6.48 -8.97
C GLU A 74 -3.23 4.96 -9.11
N MET A 75 -2.30 4.33 -9.83
CA MET A 75 -2.22 2.87 -9.94
C MET A 75 -2.20 2.20 -8.57
N ASP A 76 -1.28 2.64 -7.73
CA ASP A 76 -0.98 2.07 -6.41
C ASP A 76 -1.44 3.00 -5.28
N PHE A 77 -1.32 2.56 -4.03
CA PHE A 77 -1.63 3.40 -2.87
C PHE A 77 -0.64 4.56 -2.80
N THR A 78 -1.15 5.79 -2.66
CA THR A 78 -0.33 7.01 -2.61
C THR A 78 -0.54 7.77 -1.30
N VAL A 79 0.43 8.59 -0.93
CA VAL A 79 0.34 9.45 0.25
C VAL A 79 -0.40 10.74 -0.13
N GLU A 80 -1.47 11.05 0.60
CA GLU A 80 -2.23 12.30 0.45
C GLU A 80 -2.18 13.08 1.77
N GLY A 81 -1.13 13.89 1.93
CA GLY A 81 -0.86 14.61 3.17
C GLY A 81 -0.57 13.67 4.34
N LYS A 82 -1.52 13.57 5.29
CA LYS A 82 -1.46 12.64 6.43
C LYS A 82 -2.25 11.36 6.22
N ASN A 83 -2.86 11.21 5.05
CA ASN A 83 -3.73 10.11 4.69
C ASN A 83 -3.08 9.24 3.61
N ILE A 84 -3.70 8.10 3.35
CA ILE A 84 -3.36 7.23 2.22
C ILE A 84 -4.54 7.26 1.25
N ARG A 85 -4.28 7.47 -0.03
CA ARG A 85 -5.26 7.34 -1.11
C ARG A 85 -5.24 5.90 -1.62
N PHE A 86 -6.42 5.31 -1.75
CA PHE A 86 -6.57 3.96 -2.29
C PHE A 86 -6.14 3.88 -3.76
N GLY A 87 -5.30 2.90 -4.11
CA GLY A 87 -4.86 2.68 -5.49
C GLY A 87 -5.97 2.07 -6.36
N LEU A 88 -6.14 2.56 -7.60
CA LEU A 88 -7.17 2.07 -8.52
C LEU A 88 -6.99 0.59 -8.87
N SER A 89 -5.76 0.08 -8.89
CA SER A 89 -5.50 -1.35 -9.17
C SER A 89 -5.91 -2.29 -8.04
N ALA A 90 -6.16 -1.76 -6.84
CA ALA A 90 -6.67 -2.54 -5.72
C ALA A 90 -8.21 -2.63 -5.71
N VAL A 91 -8.89 -1.98 -6.67
CA VAL A 91 -10.35 -2.10 -6.83
C VAL A 91 -10.68 -3.45 -7.44
N ARG A 92 -11.54 -4.22 -6.76
CA ARG A 92 -11.94 -5.55 -7.23
C ARG A 92 -12.54 -5.46 -8.65
N ASN A 93 -12.11 -6.37 -9.51
CA ASN A 93 -12.50 -6.48 -10.92
C ASN A 93 -11.99 -5.35 -11.83
N VAL A 94 -11.09 -4.49 -11.36
CA VAL A 94 -10.41 -3.50 -12.19
C VAL A 94 -8.98 -4.00 -12.45
N GLY A 95 -8.68 -4.36 -13.71
CA GLY A 95 -7.35 -4.80 -14.10
C GLY A 95 -6.39 -3.62 -14.29
N GLU A 96 -5.08 -3.85 -14.16
CA GLU A 96 -4.06 -2.81 -14.31
C GLU A 96 -4.12 -2.12 -15.68
N SER A 97 -4.42 -2.85 -16.76
CA SER A 97 -4.60 -2.27 -18.10
C SER A 97 -5.78 -1.30 -18.19
N ALA A 98 -6.87 -1.57 -17.45
CA ALA A 98 -8.00 -0.66 -17.36
C ALA A 98 -7.61 0.60 -16.58
N VAL A 99 -6.84 0.44 -15.50
CA VAL A 99 -6.31 1.58 -14.72
C VAL A 99 -5.38 2.44 -15.57
N GLU A 100 -4.45 1.84 -16.33
CA GLU A 100 -3.58 2.58 -17.25
C GLU A 100 -4.39 3.39 -18.26
N SER A 101 -5.46 2.79 -18.82
CA SER A 101 -6.36 3.47 -19.74
C SER A 101 -7.05 4.67 -19.07
N ILE A 102 -7.50 4.52 -17.82
CA ILE A 102 -8.09 5.60 -17.03
C ILE A 102 -7.09 6.74 -16.81
N LEU A 103 -5.87 6.42 -16.38
CA LEU A 103 -4.84 7.42 -16.09
C LEU A 103 -4.42 8.17 -17.36
N GLN A 104 -4.26 7.47 -18.49
CA GLN A 104 -3.96 8.08 -19.79
C GLN A 104 -5.11 8.97 -20.28
N ALA A 105 -6.36 8.53 -20.16
CA ALA A 105 -7.52 9.35 -20.52
C ALA A 105 -7.60 10.61 -19.66
N ARG A 106 -7.37 10.49 -18.35
CA ARG A 106 -7.32 11.62 -17.40
C ARG A 106 -6.25 12.63 -17.80
N GLU A 107 -5.05 12.17 -18.12
CA GLU A 107 -3.95 13.04 -18.56
C GLU A 107 -4.30 13.80 -19.84
N ARG A 108 -4.86 13.11 -20.85
CA ARG A 108 -5.29 13.73 -22.12
C ARG A 108 -6.36 14.80 -21.94
N LEU A 109 -7.20 14.67 -20.91
CA LEU A 109 -8.26 15.64 -20.58
C LEU A 109 -7.78 16.79 -19.69
N GLY A 110 -6.48 16.90 -19.41
CA GLY A 110 -5.93 17.96 -18.57
C GLY A 110 -5.97 17.65 -17.07
N GLY A 111 -6.00 16.37 -16.71
CA GLY A 111 -5.78 15.89 -15.34
C GLY A 111 -7.04 15.58 -14.54
N ARG A 112 -8.25 15.73 -15.10
CA ARG A 112 -9.50 15.37 -14.42
C ARG A 112 -10.63 15.07 -15.39
N PHE A 113 -11.56 14.23 -14.94
CA PHE A 113 -12.88 14.05 -15.53
C PHE A 113 -13.88 15.01 -14.87
N HIS A 114 -14.65 15.75 -15.67
CA HIS A 114 -15.69 16.68 -15.23
C HIS A 114 -17.05 16.01 -15.08
N SER A 115 -17.27 14.86 -15.69
CA SER A 115 -18.52 14.11 -15.59
C SER A 115 -18.31 12.61 -15.86
N LEU A 116 -19.29 11.81 -15.45
CA LEU A 116 -19.32 10.38 -15.80
C LEU A 116 -19.34 10.16 -17.32
N TRP A 117 -20.02 11.03 -18.08
CA TRP A 117 -20.07 10.95 -19.53
C TRP A 117 -18.71 11.13 -20.19
N GLU A 118 -17.86 11.99 -19.61
CA GLU A 118 -16.49 12.19 -20.08
C GLU A 118 -15.60 11.01 -19.72
N PHE A 119 -15.82 10.39 -18.56
CA PHE A 119 -15.11 9.17 -18.15
C PHE A 119 -15.47 7.94 -19.01
N CYS A 120 -16.72 7.83 -19.46
CA CYS A 120 -17.19 6.68 -20.24
C CYS A 120 -16.94 6.78 -21.76
N ARG A 121 -16.30 7.85 -22.24
CA ARG A 121 -15.95 8.05 -23.66
C ARG A 121 -14.59 7.46 -23.99
#